data_AF-A0A954Z1E9-F1
#
_entry.id   AF-A0A954Z1E9-F1
#
_cell.length_a   1.000
_cell.length_b   1.000
_cell.length_c   1.000
_cell.angle_alpha   90.00
_cell.angle_beta   90.00
_cell.angle_gamma   90.00
#
_symmetry.space_group_name_H-M   'P 1'
#
loop_
_entity.id
_entity.type
_entity.pdbx_description
1 polymer ?
#
loop_
_entity_poly.entity_id
_entity_poly.type
_entity_poly.pdbx_seq_one_letter_code
_entity_poly.pdbx_strand_id
1 'polypeptide(L)'
;MTLTLGDAPLQLDSLAEFHNRPIRVEISPSARRRIADARAEIERHLASGEVIYGVNTGFGRLCNKRIGTQDLARLQENLLVSHAVGVGEPIPDEIVRLMLLLKINALLAGASGLQPACIETLTAMLNADLLPVIPRRGSLGASGDLAPLAHLVLPLIGRGAVRVNGVAVAADQALADAGVAPITLGAKDGLALINGTQMMLAYATDIAIRARRLAKYADIIASISIEAAKGSLSPFREGLMRLRPHRGAGETSDNVRRLMADSEILPSHANCTKVQDPYCLRCVPAVHGACRDALRHVCDVVEVELNSVTDNPVIVDGDVVSGGLFHGESLAMTMDYLAMALTEWANISERRLYMLLFGDEELPALLLRDTGLNSGFMIVQYTAASLVNACKTACMPASVDSIPSSLGQEDHVSMGA
;
A
#
# COMPACT_ATOMS: atom_id res chain seq x y z
N MET A 1 -3.07 22.43 -1.43
CA MET A 1 -1.65 22.15 -1.19
C MET A 1 -1.12 21.41 -2.42
N THR A 2 0.02 21.82 -2.94
CA THR A 2 0.63 21.22 -4.14
C THR A 2 1.91 20.52 -3.71
N LEU A 3 2.08 19.27 -4.13
CA LEU A 3 3.27 18.46 -3.86
C LEU A 3 4.23 18.56 -5.06
N THR A 4 5.43 19.06 -4.83
CA THR A 4 6.46 19.07 -5.88
C THR A 4 7.19 17.73 -5.91
N LEU A 5 7.19 17.06 -7.07
CA LEU A 5 7.84 15.77 -7.28
C LEU A 5 9.17 15.92 -8.02
N GLY A 6 10.12 15.03 -7.71
CA GLY A 6 11.30 14.79 -8.51
C GLY A 6 12.63 15.32 -7.98
N ASP A 7 12.64 16.15 -6.92
CA ASP A 7 13.88 16.63 -6.29
C ASP A 7 14.14 16.00 -4.91
N ALA A 8 13.09 15.58 -4.21
CA ALA A 8 13.14 14.97 -2.89
C ALA A 8 12.39 13.63 -2.89
N PRO A 9 12.81 12.66 -2.06
CA PRO A 9 12.10 11.39 -1.93
C PRO A 9 10.71 11.61 -1.33
N LEU A 10 9.74 10.82 -1.79
CA LEU A 10 8.44 10.71 -1.16
C LEU A 10 8.55 9.96 0.16
N GLN A 11 7.82 10.44 1.17
CA GLN A 11 7.76 9.85 2.50
C GLN A 11 6.31 9.56 2.88
N LEU A 12 6.10 8.55 3.73
CA LEU A 12 4.75 8.19 4.19
C LEU A 12 4.08 9.35 4.94
N ASP A 13 4.86 10.15 5.67
CA ASP A 13 4.35 11.33 6.39
C ASP A 13 3.77 12.37 5.42
N SER A 14 4.47 12.68 4.32
CA SER A 14 3.97 13.60 3.29
C SER A 14 2.68 13.09 2.65
N LEU A 15 2.59 11.79 2.38
CA LEU A 15 1.40 11.19 1.78
C LEU A 15 0.21 11.12 2.76
N ALA A 16 0.47 11.00 4.06
CA ALA A 16 -0.57 10.99 5.09
C ALA A 16 -1.37 12.29 5.15
N GLU A 17 -0.77 13.43 4.80
CA GLU A 17 -1.45 14.74 4.75
C GLU A 17 -2.55 14.79 3.67
N PHE A 18 -2.40 13.99 2.63
CA PHE A 18 -3.34 13.90 1.51
C PHE A 18 -4.25 12.66 1.57
N HIS A 19 -4.21 11.91 2.67
CA HIS A 19 -5.02 10.71 2.82
C HIS A 19 -6.51 11.01 2.58
N ASN A 20 -7.11 10.31 1.62
CA ASN A 20 -8.51 10.49 1.17
C ASN A 20 -8.84 11.91 0.68
N ARG A 21 -7.89 12.65 0.12
CA ARG A 21 -8.09 14.00 -0.42
C ARG A 21 -7.49 14.14 -1.82
N PRO A 22 -8.01 15.08 -2.62
CA PRO A 22 -7.34 15.42 -3.86
C PRO A 22 -5.91 15.90 -3.70
N ILE A 23 -5.05 15.43 -4.60
CA ILE A 23 -3.62 15.75 -4.64
C ILE A 23 -3.37 16.55 -5.91
N ARG A 24 -2.74 17.70 -5.76
CA ARG A 24 -2.14 18.41 -6.89
C ARG A 24 -0.64 18.24 -6.84
N VAL A 25 -0.04 17.98 -7.98
CA VAL A 25 1.40 17.80 -8.13
C VAL A 25 1.99 18.73 -9.18
N GLU A 26 3.23 19.13 -8.94
CA GLU A 26 4.08 19.83 -9.89
C GLU A 26 5.38 19.05 -10.08
N ILE A 27 5.85 18.96 -11.32
CA ILE A 27 7.08 18.23 -11.64
C ILE A 27 8.25 19.20 -11.66
N SER A 28 9.30 18.89 -10.90
CA SER A 28 10.47 19.77 -10.83
C SER A 28 11.15 19.93 -12.20
N PRO A 29 11.77 21.09 -12.48
CA PRO A 29 12.56 21.28 -13.69
C PRO A 29 13.71 20.27 -13.83
N SER A 30 14.28 19.81 -12.71
CA SER A 30 15.37 18.82 -12.74
C SER A 30 14.87 17.44 -13.19
N ALA A 31 13.70 17.02 -12.73
CA ALA A 31 13.11 15.75 -13.13
C ALA A 31 12.69 15.75 -14.60
N ARG A 32 12.12 16.86 -15.08
CA ARG A 32 11.81 17.05 -16.51
C ARG A 32 13.03 16.86 -17.41
N ARG A 33 14.19 17.40 -16.98
CA ARG A 33 15.46 17.19 -17.70
C ARG A 33 15.88 15.72 -17.71
N ARG A 34 15.84 15.03 -16.55
CA ARG A 34 16.16 13.60 -16.48
C ARG A 34 15.30 12.75 -17.43
N ILE A 35 14.00 13.02 -17.52
CA ILE A 35 13.11 12.33 -18.47
C ILE A 35 13.53 12.58 -19.92
N ALA A 36 13.81 13.85 -20.27
CA ALA A 36 14.22 14.20 -21.63
C ALA A 36 15.56 13.55 -22.01
N ASP A 37 16.53 13.53 -21.10
CA ASP A 37 17.84 12.92 -21.31
C ASP A 37 17.70 11.39 -21.49
N ALA A 38 16.90 10.73 -20.66
CA ALA A 38 16.61 9.30 -20.77
C ALA A 38 15.91 8.94 -22.10
N ARG A 39 15.02 9.82 -22.57
CA ARG A 39 14.35 9.65 -23.85
C ARG A 39 15.33 9.75 -25.01
N ALA A 40 16.22 10.74 -24.97
CA ALA A 40 17.27 10.90 -25.97
C ALA A 40 18.17 9.65 -26.03
N GLU A 41 18.45 9.02 -24.89
CA GLU A 41 19.21 7.76 -24.83
C GLU A 41 18.54 6.64 -25.62
N ILE A 42 17.26 6.37 -25.38
CA ILE A 42 16.48 5.36 -26.12
C ILE A 42 16.51 5.64 -27.63
N GLU A 43 16.40 6.91 -28.02
CA GLU A 43 16.45 7.30 -29.43
C GLU A 43 17.82 7.05 -30.06
N ARG A 44 18.93 7.26 -29.32
CA ARG A 44 20.28 6.90 -29.77
C ARG A 44 20.43 5.40 -29.99
N HIS A 45 19.97 4.56 -29.05
CA HIS A 45 20.05 3.11 -29.23
C HIS A 45 19.15 2.59 -30.36
N LEU A 46 17.98 3.20 -30.56
CA LEU A 46 17.12 2.85 -31.68
C LEU A 46 17.79 3.18 -33.02
N ALA A 47 18.49 4.31 -33.10
CA ALA A 47 19.22 4.74 -34.29
C ALA A 47 20.46 3.88 -34.58
N SER A 48 21.10 3.30 -33.55
CA SER A 48 22.25 2.39 -33.71
C SER A 48 21.88 1.02 -34.29
N GLY A 49 20.58 0.67 -34.27
CA GLY A 49 20.06 -0.60 -34.78
C GLY A 49 20.15 -1.75 -33.79
N GLU A 50 20.51 -1.48 -32.53
CA GLU A 50 20.54 -2.43 -31.42
C GLU A 50 19.16 -3.07 -31.17
N VAL A 51 19.14 -4.32 -30.72
CA VAL A 51 17.91 -5.05 -30.38
C VAL A 51 17.66 -4.89 -28.89
N ILE A 52 16.55 -4.23 -28.53
CA ILE A 52 16.22 -3.90 -27.15
C ILE A 52 14.82 -4.39 -26.80
N TYR A 53 14.72 -5.16 -25.72
CA TYR A 53 13.48 -5.74 -25.21
C TYR A 53 12.38 -4.69 -25.03
N GLY A 54 11.21 -4.92 -25.64
CA GLY A 54 10.03 -4.05 -25.51
C GLY A 54 10.14 -2.66 -26.15
N VAL A 55 11.30 -2.33 -26.72
CA VAL A 55 11.54 -1.09 -27.47
C VAL A 55 11.39 -1.35 -28.96
N ASN A 56 12.09 -2.36 -29.51
CA ASN A 56 11.96 -2.80 -30.90
C ASN A 56 11.80 -4.33 -31.05
N THR A 57 11.40 -5.00 -29.96
CA THR A 57 10.97 -6.39 -29.97
C THR A 57 9.58 -6.57 -29.35
N GLY A 58 9.00 -7.77 -29.46
CA GLY A 58 7.76 -8.12 -28.75
C GLY A 58 7.95 -8.32 -27.23
N PHE A 59 6.87 -8.66 -26.53
CA PHE A 59 6.84 -8.80 -25.06
C PHE A 59 6.66 -10.26 -24.62
N GLY A 60 7.09 -10.58 -23.39
CA GLY A 60 6.99 -11.93 -22.82
C GLY A 60 7.62 -12.96 -23.76
N ARG A 61 6.86 -13.98 -24.16
CA ARG A 61 7.33 -15.02 -25.12
C ARG A 61 7.76 -14.48 -26.48
N LEU A 62 7.30 -13.30 -26.88
CA LEU A 62 7.65 -12.69 -28.17
C LEU A 62 8.89 -11.79 -28.12
N CYS A 63 9.64 -11.83 -27.00
CA CYS A 63 10.86 -11.03 -26.76
C CYS A 63 11.93 -11.13 -27.86
N ASN A 64 11.98 -12.25 -28.58
CA ASN A 64 12.95 -12.52 -29.65
C ASN A 64 12.49 -12.08 -31.05
N LYS A 65 11.28 -11.51 -31.21
CA LYS A 65 10.77 -11.05 -32.51
C LYS A 65 11.01 -9.56 -32.68
N ARG A 66 11.84 -9.18 -33.65
CA ARG A 66 12.08 -7.77 -34.03
C ARG A 66 10.84 -7.16 -34.69
N ILE A 67 10.55 -5.91 -34.35
CA ILE A 67 9.43 -5.12 -34.86
C ILE A 67 9.99 -3.94 -35.66
N GLY A 68 9.37 -3.65 -36.81
CA GLY A 68 9.76 -2.51 -37.64
C GLY A 68 9.37 -1.18 -36.99
N THR A 69 10.12 -0.12 -37.26
CA THR A 69 9.92 1.20 -36.65
C THR A 69 8.52 1.76 -36.89
N GLN A 70 7.92 1.48 -38.06
CA GLN A 70 6.56 1.90 -38.40
C GLN A 70 5.47 1.25 -37.53
N ASP A 71 5.75 0.09 -36.91
CA ASP A 71 4.78 -0.66 -36.12
C ASP A 71 4.92 -0.42 -34.62
N LEU A 72 5.92 0.34 -34.17
CA LEU A 72 6.25 0.50 -32.74
C LEU A 72 5.13 1.20 -31.96
N ALA A 73 4.54 2.26 -32.51
CA ALA A 73 3.43 2.96 -31.86
C ALA A 73 2.23 2.03 -31.67
N ARG A 74 1.86 1.30 -32.74
CA ARG A 74 0.77 0.32 -32.71
C ARG A 74 1.06 -0.85 -31.77
N LEU A 75 2.31 -1.28 -31.66
CA LEU A 75 2.74 -2.31 -30.72
C LEU A 75 2.46 -1.89 -29.26
N GLN A 76 2.80 -0.65 -28.90
CA GLN A 76 2.55 -0.16 -27.54
C GLN A 76 1.05 0.03 -27.26
N GLU A 77 0.28 0.53 -28.23
CA GLU A 77 -1.19 0.62 -28.09
C GLU A 77 -1.81 -0.78 -27.88
N ASN A 78 -1.43 -1.74 -28.73
CA ASN A 78 -1.91 -3.11 -28.62
C ASN A 78 -1.54 -3.74 -27.27
N LEU A 79 -0.35 -3.43 -26.74
CA LEU A 79 0.08 -3.87 -25.41
C LEU A 79 -0.88 -3.37 -24.33
N LEU A 80 -1.18 -2.07 -24.29
CA LEU A 80 -2.11 -1.52 -23.30
C LEU A 80 -3.49 -2.18 -23.40
N VAL A 81 -4.03 -2.30 -24.62
CA VAL A 81 -5.36 -2.87 -24.85
C VAL A 81 -5.41 -4.35 -24.49
N SER A 82 -4.40 -5.13 -24.84
CA SER A 82 -4.38 -6.57 -24.54
C SER A 82 -4.12 -6.91 -23.08
N HIS A 83 -3.50 -5.99 -22.32
CA HIS A 83 -3.18 -6.19 -20.91
C HIS A 83 -4.27 -5.64 -19.98
N ALA A 84 -5.19 -4.80 -20.47
CA ALA A 84 -6.34 -4.31 -19.70
C ALA A 84 -7.43 -5.38 -19.49
N VAL A 85 -7.06 -6.49 -18.83
CA VAL A 85 -7.88 -7.70 -18.64
C VAL A 85 -8.31 -7.91 -17.19
N GLY A 86 -8.12 -6.91 -16.32
CA GLY A 86 -8.60 -6.96 -14.94
C GLY A 86 -10.12 -7.16 -14.83
N VAL A 87 -10.57 -7.77 -13.73
CA VAL A 87 -11.99 -8.07 -13.46
C VAL A 87 -12.39 -7.77 -12.00
N GLY A 88 -13.69 -7.80 -11.73
CA GLY A 88 -14.27 -7.57 -10.40
C GLY A 88 -14.60 -6.10 -10.12
N GLU A 89 -15.02 -5.83 -8.89
CA GLU A 89 -15.37 -4.49 -8.44
C GLU A 89 -14.21 -3.50 -8.64
N PRO A 90 -14.47 -2.27 -9.10
CA PRO A 90 -13.44 -1.24 -9.19
C PRO A 90 -12.79 -0.95 -7.83
N ILE A 91 -11.48 -0.72 -7.83
CA ILE A 91 -10.77 -0.30 -6.62
C ILE A 91 -11.18 1.12 -6.20
N PRO A 92 -11.00 1.48 -4.91
CA PRO A 92 -11.37 2.81 -4.42
C PRO A 92 -10.59 3.95 -5.07
N ASP A 93 -11.24 5.10 -5.21
CA ASP A 93 -10.70 6.32 -5.82
C ASP A 93 -9.41 6.79 -5.13
N GLU A 94 -9.30 6.65 -3.80
CA GLU A 94 -8.09 6.97 -3.06
C GLU A 94 -6.89 6.10 -3.46
N ILE A 95 -7.11 4.84 -3.83
CA ILE A 95 -6.06 3.93 -4.30
C ILE A 95 -5.67 4.28 -5.73
N VAL A 96 -6.63 4.56 -6.61
CA VAL A 96 -6.35 5.01 -7.99
C VAL A 96 -5.51 6.29 -7.99
N ARG A 97 -5.84 7.23 -7.11
CA ARG A 97 -5.09 8.49 -6.94
C ARG A 97 -3.65 8.24 -6.52
N LEU A 98 -3.43 7.32 -5.57
CA LEU A 98 -2.09 6.89 -5.18
C LEU A 98 -1.38 6.18 -6.34
N MET A 99 -2.04 5.31 -7.09
CA MET A 99 -1.44 4.65 -8.26
C MET A 99 -0.93 5.66 -9.29
N LEU A 100 -1.72 6.68 -9.64
CA LEU A 100 -1.31 7.76 -10.52
C LEU A 100 -0.07 8.49 -9.97
N LEU A 101 -0.14 8.92 -8.71
CA LEU A 101 0.96 9.63 -8.04
C LEU A 101 2.26 8.82 -8.05
N LEU A 102 2.18 7.54 -7.68
CA LEU A 102 3.32 6.66 -7.54
C LEU A 102 3.89 6.25 -8.89
N LYS A 103 3.04 6.07 -9.91
CA LYS A 103 3.51 5.85 -11.29
C LYS A 103 4.26 7.07 -11.81
N ILE A 104 3.75 8.28 -11.58
CA ILE A 104 4.47 9.51 -11.91
C ILE A 104 5.82 9.52 -11.19
N ASN A 105 5.83 9.35 -9.87
CA ASN A 105 7.07 9.41 -9.07
C ASN A 105 8.15 8.42 -9.54
N ALA A 106 7.78 7.16 -9.76
CA ALA A 106 8.71 6.12 -10.22
C ALA A 106 9.34 6.48 -11.57
N LEU A 107 8.55 7.03 -12.50
CA LEU A 107 9.04 7.40 -13.83
C LEU A 107 9.98 8.61 -13.79
N LEU A 108 9.78 9.56 -12.86
CA LEU A 108 10.64 10.76 -12.69
C LEU A 108 12.10 10.45 -12.31
N ALA A 109 12.41 9.21 -11.95
CA ALA A 109 13.79 8.76 -11.81
C ALA A 109 14.58 8.91 -13.13
N GLY A 110 13.91 8.88 -14.29
CA GLY A 110 14.57 9.04 -15.59
C GLY A 110 15.34 7.80 -16.04
N ALA A 111 14.98 6.62 -15.55
CA ALA A 111 15.57 5.35 -16.01
C ALA A 111 14.73 4.65 -17.10
N SER A 112 13.46 5.05 -17.26
CA SER A 112 12.49 4.36 -18.12
C SER A 112 12.52 4.78 -19.58
N GLY A 113 13.09 5.94 -19.93
CA GLY A 113 13.23 6.38 -21.33
C GLY A 113 11.92 6.61 -22.11
N LEU A 114 10.81 6.81 -21.40
CA LEU A 114 9.52 7.17 -22.02
C LEU A 114 9.49 8.62 -22.48
N GLN A 115 8.54 8.95 -23.36
CA GLN A 115 8.34 10.32 -23.81
C GLN A 115 7.84 11.25 -22.67
N PRO A 116 8.30 12.52 -22.63
CA PRO A 116 7.83 13.51 -21.64
C PRO A 116 6.31 13.70 -21.62
N ALA A 117 5.64 13.59 -22.77
CA ALA A 117 4.19 13.75 -22.89
C ALA A 117 3.38 12.77 -22.01
N CYS A 118 3.91 11.57 -21.75
CA CYS A 118 3.29 10.62 -20.82
C CYS A 118 3.21 11.17 -19.39
N ILE A 119 4.30 11.79 -18.91
CA ILE A 119 4.36 12.38 -17.57
C ILE A 119 3.43 13.58 -17.47
N GLU A 120 3.42 14.45 -18.49
CA GLU A 120 2.52 15.60 -18.51
C GLU A 120 1.06 15.18 -18.46
N THR A 121 0.69 14.16 -19.24
CA THR A 121 -0.70 13.69 -19.31
C THR A 121 -1.13 13.01 -18.01
N LEU A 122 -0.30 12.14 -17.43
CA LEU A 122 -0.56 11.56 -16.11
C LEU A 122 -0.70 12.64 -15.03
N THR A 123 0.16 13.64 -15.06
CA THR A 123 0.12 14.78 -14.13
C THR A 123 -1.14 15.60 -14.31
N ALA A 124 -1.54 15.88 -15.55
CA ALA A 124 -2.78 16.59 -15.86
C ALA A 124 -4.01 15.83 -15.38
N MET A 125 -4.06 14.51 -15.62
CA MET A 125 -5.13 13.64 -15.13
C MET A 125 -5.23 13.64 -13.61
N LEU A 126 -4.11 13.46 -12.90
CA LEU A 126 -4.08 13.49 -11.43
C LEU A 126 -4.56 14.85 -10.89
N ASN A 127 -4.08 15.95 -11.48
CA ASN A 127 -4.44 17.32 -11.08
C ASN A 127 -5.90 17.68 -11.37
N ALA A 128 -6.49 17.07 -12.41
CA ALA A 128 -7.90 17.20 -12.77
C ALA A 128 -8.80 16.19 -12.05
N ASP A 129 -8.24 15.32 -11.21
CA ASP A 129 -8.94 14.23 -10.53
C ASP A 129 -9.68 13.27 -11.48
N LEU A 130 -9.10 13.04 -12.66
CA LEU A 130 -9.58 12.07 -13.63
C LEU A 130 -9.06 10.68 -13.27
N LEU A 131 -9.86 9.93 -12.51
CA LEU A 131 -9.45 8.65 -11.93
C LEU A 131 -9.87 7.47 -12.84
N PRO A 132 -8.95 6.71 -13.44
CA PRO A 132 -9.29 5.54 -14.24
C PRO A 132 -10.11 4.50 -13.46
N VAL A 133 -11.05 3.84 -14.14
CA VAL A 133 -11.81 2.73 -13.57
C VAL A 133 -10.96 1.46 -13.65
N ILE A 134 -10.43 1.02 -12.50
CA ILE A 134 -9.49 -0.11 -12.42
C ILE A 134 -10.14 -1.27 -11.67
N PRO A 135 -10.38 -2.43 -12.32
CA PRO A 135 -10.89 -3.62 -11.65
C PRO A 135 -9.90 -4.18 -10.62
N ARG A 136 -10.42 -4.73 -9.51
CA ARG A 136 -9.60 -5.18 -8.36
C ARG A 136 -8.79 -6.46 -8.58
N ARG A 137 -9.11 -7.32 -9.55
CA ARG A 137 -8.43 -8.62 -9.74
C ARG A 137 -7.73 -8.68 -11.09
N GLY A 138 -6.58 -9.36 -11.15
CA GLY A 138 -5.88 -9.69 -12.41
C GLY A 138 -4.36 -9.47 -12.39
N SER A 139 -3.82 -8.78 -11.39
CA SER A 139 -2.36 -8.70 -11.20
C SER A 139 -1.83 -9.98 -10.56
N LEU A 140 -0.63 -10.40 -10.99
CA LEU A 140 0.16 -11.48 -10.40
C LEU A 140 1.32 -10.96 -9.55
N GLY A 141 1.64 -9.66 -9.64
CA GLY A 141 2.89 -9.11 -9.11
C GLY A 141 4.17 -9.67 -9.79
N ALA A 142 4.02 -10.24 -11.00
CA ALA A 142 5.06 -10.93 -11.76
C ALA A 142 6.01 -9.96 -12.48
N SER A 143 5.49 -9.30 -13.52
CA SER A 143 6.10 -8.14 -14.20
C SER A 143 5.51 -6.84 -13.64
N GLY A 144 5.37 -6.80 -12.31
CA GLY A 144 4.55 -5.83 -11.62
C GLY A 144 3.05 -6.01 -11.86
N ASP A 145 2.33 -4.90 -11.81
CA ASP A 145 0.88 -4.77 -11.81
C ASP A 145 0.32 -4.52 -13.23
N LEU A 146 0.74 -5.34 -14.20
CA LEU A 146 0.45 -5.13 -15.63
C LEU A 146 -1.03 -4.84 -15.93
N ALA A 147 -1.94 -5.70 -15.46
CA ALA A 147 -3.36 -5.58 -15.78
C ALA A 147 -4.03 -4.32 -15.21
N PRO A 148 -3.90 -4.02 -13.90
CA PRO A 148 -4.46 -2.79 -13.35
C PRO A 148 -3.73 -1.53 -13.85
N LEU A 149 -2.43 -1.59 -14.14
CA LEU A 149 -1.70 -0.47 -14.73
C LEU A 149 -2.10 -0.21 -16.19
N ALA A 150 -2.44 -1.24 -16.96
CA ALA A 150 -3.01 -1.06 -18.29
C ALA A 150 -4.34 -0.30 -18.20
N HIS A 151 -5.23 -0.65 -17.27
CA HIS A 151 -6.45 0.11 -17.01
C HIS A 151 -6.17 1.54 -16.53
N LEU A 152 -5.13 1.75 -15.70
CA LEU A 152 -4.69 3.08 -15.24
C LEU A 152 -4.31 3.99 -16.42
N VAL A 153 -3.64 3.46 -17.44
CA VAL A 153 -3.01 4.29 -18.48
C VAL A 153 -3.72 4.25 -19.84
N LEU A 154 -4.72 3.39 -20.04
CA LEU A 154 -5.58 3.44 -21.24
C LEU A 154 -6.17 4.84 -21.52
N PRO A 155 -6.58 5.64 -20.51
CA PRO A 155 -7.04 7.00 -20.76
C PRO A 155 -6.02 7.89 -21.44
N LEU A 156 -4.71 7.69 -21.27
CA LEU A 156 -3.69 8.52 -21.94
C LEU A 156 -3.86 8.52 -23.46
N ILE A 157 -4.37 7.43 -24.03
CA ILE A 157 -4.62 7.27 -25.47
C ILE A 157 -6.10 7.42 -25.84
N GLY A 158 -6.90 8.02 -24.96
CA GLY A 158 -8.34 8.26 -25.18
C GLY A 158 -9.20 7.00 -25.08
N ARG A 159 -8.72 5.93 -24.42
CA ARG A 159 -9.44 4.66 -24.27
C ARG A 159 -9.80 4.37 -22.82
N GLY A 160 -10.72 3.43 -22.62
CA GLY A 160 -11.16 3.03 -21.28
C GLY A 160 -12.15 4.02 -20.67
N ALA A 161 -12.25 3.98 -19.34
CA ALA A 161 -13.18 4.79 -18.59
C ALA A 161 -12.47 5.47 -17.41
N VAL A 162 -12.92 6.67 -17.09
CA VAL A 162 -12.53 7.38 -15.87
C VAL A 162 -13.77 7.69 -15.05
N ARG A 163 -13.60 7.91 -13.75
CA ARG A 163 -14.68 8.29 -12.84
C ARG A 163 -14.73 9.80 -12.72
N VAL A 164 -15.90 10.38 -12.97
CA VAL A 164 -16.19 11.80 -12.78
C VAL A 164 -17.44 11.90 -11.90
N ASN A 165 -17.34 12.59 -10.76
CA ASN A 165 -18.43 12.73 -9.79
C ASN A 165 -19.08 11.38 -9.38
N GLY A 166 -18.26 10.34 -9.20
CA GLY A 166 -18.72 9.01 -8.80
C GLY A 166 -19.27 8.13 -9.93
N VAL A 167 -19.33 8.63 -11.17
CA VAL A 167 -19.86 7.89 -12.33
C VAL A 167 -18.76 7.57 -13.33
N ALA A 168 -18.75 6.35 -13.85
CA ALA A 168 -17.84 5.96 -14.94
C ALA A 168 -18.28 6.61 -16.25
N VAL A 169 -17.37 7.33 -16.89
CA VAL A 169 -17.55 7.99 -18.18
C VAL A 169 -16.43 7.57 -19.13
N ALA A 170 -16.68 7.67 -20.43
CA ALA A 170 -15.67 7.38 -21.45
C ALA A 170 -14.48 8.34 -21.30
N ALA A 171 -13.26 7.81 -21.38
CA ALA A 171 -12.04 8.57 -21.13
C ALA A 171 -11.83 9.72 -22.12
N ASP A 172 -12.10 9.51 -23.41
CA ASP A 172 -11.99 10.51 -24.47
C ASP A 172 -12.86 11.75 -24.18
N GLN A 173 -14.11 11.54 -23.76
CA GLN A 173 -15.03 12.62 -23.39
C GLN A 173 -14.51 13.38 -22.16
N ALA A 174 -14.15 12.66 -21.10
CA ALA A 174 -13.70 13.28 -19.85
C ALA A 174 -12.39 14.06 -20.00
N LEU A 175 -11.46 13.58 -20.84
CA LEU A 175 -10.22 14.27 -21.16
C LEU A 175 -10.48 15.55 -21.95
N ALA A 176 -11.37 15.50 -22.95
CA ALA A 176 -11.78 16.68 -23.70
C ALA A 176 -12.41 17.75 -22.80
N ASP A 177 -13.30 17.34 -21.89
CA ASP A 177 -13.96 18.24 -20.92
C ASP A 177 -12.96 18.88 -19.96
N ALA A 178 -11.88 18.18 -19.62
CA ALA A 178 -10.80 18.68 -18.76
C ALA A 178 -9.70 19.44 -19.53
N GLY A 179 -9.79 19.55 -20.86
CA GLY A 179 -8.76 20.16 -21.70
C GLY A 179 -7.44 19.39 -21.76
N VAL A 180 -7.48 18.07 -21.54
CA VAL A 180 -6.32 17.17 -21.60
C VAL A 180 -6.34 16.46 -22.96
N ALA A 181 -5.29 16.63 -23.76
CA ALA A 181 -5.19 15.96 -25.05
C ALA A 181 -4.67 14.51 -24.90
N PRO A 182 -5.29 13.50 -25.55
CA PRO A 182 -4.71 12.18 -25.65
C PRO A 182 -3.35 12.20 -26.39
N ILE A 183 -2.49 11.24 -26.07
CA ILE A 183 -1.15 11.10 -26.66
C ILE A 183 -1.05 9.92 -27.62
N THR A 184 -0.07 10.00 -28.52
CA THR A 184 0.36 8.86 -29.34
C THR A 184 1.59 8.22 -28.69
N LEU A 185 1.55 6.91 -28.45
CA LEU A 185 2.68 6.19 -27.87
C LEU A 185 3.82 6.04 -28.88
N GLY A 186 5.05 6.29 -28.45
CA GLY A 186 6.29 5.94 -29.13
C GLY A 186 6.90 4.65 -28.59
N ALA A 187 8.09 4.29 -29.08
CA ALA A 187 8.80 3.09 -28.62
C ALA A 187 8.98 3.08 -27.08
N LYS A 188 8.79 1.91 -26.46
CA LYS A 188 8.87 1.64 -25.01
C LYS A 188 7.76 2.23 -24.12
N ASP A 189 7.04 3.25 -24.58
CA ASP A 189 6.14 4.01 -23.70
C ASP A 189 5.07 3.13 -23.03
N GLY A 190 4.41 2.26 -23.80
CA GLY A 190 3.37 1.37 -23.27
C GLY A 190 3.92 0.45 -22.18
N LEU A 191 5.09 -0.16 -22.42
CA LEU A 191 5.73 -1.04 -21.44
C LEU A 191 6.14 -0.27 -20.17
N ALA A 192 6.80 0.88 -20.32
CA ALA A 192 7.21 1.70 -19.18
C ALA A 192 6.01 2.14 -18.31
N LEU A 193 4.87 2.41 -18.95
CA LEU A 193 3.64 2.80 -18.26
C LEU A 193 3.04 1.65 -17.45
N ILE A 194 3.08 0.40 -17.95
CA ILE A 194 2.42 -0.73 -17.29
C ILE A 194 3.32 -1.62 -16.45
N ASN A 195 4.63 -1.48 -16.56
CA ASN A 195 5.58 -2.26 -15.78
C ASN A 195 5.84 -1.61 -14.41
N GLY A 196 5.74 -2.37 -13.32
CA GLY A 196 5.97 -1.89 -11.96
C GLY A 196 4.88 -2.17 -10.93
N THR A 197 5.14 -1.85 -9.66
CA THR A 197 4.41 -2.35 -8.48
C THR A 197 3.35 -1.38 -7.93
N GLN A 198 2.83 -0.46 -8.75
CA GLN A 198 2.10 0.69 -8.21
C GLN A 198 0.72 0.38 -7.61
N MET A 199 0.04 -0.71 -7.98
CA MET A 199 -1.22 -1.10 -7.32
C MET A 199 -0.93 -1.65 -5.93
N MET A 200 -0.05 -2.64 -5.83
CA MET A 200 0.35 -3.21 -4.54
C MET A 200 0.97 -2.15 -3.61
N LEU A 201 1.81 -1.25 -4.17
CA LEU A 201 2.42 -0.16 -3.41
C LEU A 201 1.39 0.87 -2.95
N ALA A 202 0.37 1.18 -3.76
CA ALA A 202 -0.70 2.10 -3.37
C ALA A 202 -1.49 1.54 -2.17
N TYR A 203 -1.83 0.25 -2.19
CA TYR A 203 -2.45 -0.42 -1.04
C TYR A 203 -1.51 -0.47 0.17
N ALA A 204 -0.25 -0.86 0.00
CA ALA A 204 0.72 -0.91 1.08
C ALA A 204 0.89 0.46 1.76
N THR A 205 0.94 1.53 0.96
CA THR A 205 1.00 2.92 1.42
C THR A 205 -0.24 3.30 2.23
N ASP A 206 -1.44 3.09 1.69
CA ASP A 206 -2.69 3.39 2.39
C ASP A 206 -2.80 2.61 3.71
N ILE A 207 -2.50 1.30 3.67
CA ILE A 207 -2.53 0.42 4.83
C ILE A 207 -1.50 0.85 5.88
N ALA A 208 -0.27 1.16 5.50
CA ALA A 208 0.76 1.62 6.43
C ALA A 208 0.33 2.91 7.16
N ILE A 209 -0.22 3.89 6.44
CA ILE A 209 -0.71 5.14 7.03
C ILE A 209 -1.89 4.87 7.99
N ARG A 210 -2.81 3.96 7.63
CA ARG A 210 -3.92 3.54 8.50
C ARG A 210 -3.42 2.77 9.73
N ALA A 211 -2.48 1.86 9.56
CA ALA A 211 -1.90 1.05 10.62
C ALA A 211 -1.13 1.89 11.64
N ARG A 212 -0.41 2.95 11.21
CA ARG A 212 0.24 3.90 12.12
C ARG A 212 -0.77 4.63 13.02
N ARG A 213 -1.95 4.95 12.51
CA ARG A 213 -3.06 5.50 13.30
C ARG A 213 -3.64 4.43 14.23
N LEU A 214 -3.89 3.23 13.72
CA LEU A 214 -4.39 2.11 14.51
C LEU A 214 -3.47 1.76 15.68
N ALA A 215 -2.15 1.82 15.49
CA ALA A 215 -1.18 1.59 16.56
C ALA A 215 -1.39 2.57 17.73
N LYS A 216 -1.71 3.85 17.46
CA LYS A 216 -2.03 4.83 18.52
C LYS A 216 -3.32 4.43 19.25
N TYR A 217 -4.36 4.05 18.49
CA TYR A 217 -5.63 3.63 19.07
C TYR A 217 -5.49 2.34 19.88
N ALA A 218 -4.63 1.40 19.49
CA ALA A 218 -4.40 0.16 20.21
C ALA A 218 -3.98 0.44 21.66
N ASP A 219 -3.02 1.35 21.89
CA ASP A 219 -2.56 1.69 23.24
C ASP A 219 -3.62 2.46 24.02
N ILE A 220 -4.35 3.38 23.39
CA ILE A 220 -5.45 4.11 24.05
C ILE A 220 -6.53 3.14 24.51
N ILE A 221 -6.96 2.23 23.65
CA ILE A 221 -7.98 1.21 23.96
C ILE A 221 -7.47 0.26 25.05
N ALA A 222 -6.19 -0.13 25.01
CA ALA A 222 -5.59 -0.95 26.05
C ALA A 222 -5.55 -0.22 27.40
N SER A 223 -5.15 1.05 27.44
CA SER A 223 -5.17 1.86 28.67
C SER A 223 -6.56 1.95 29.28
N ILE A 224 -7.58 2.25 28.46
CA ILE A 224 -8.99 2.28 28.91
C ILE A 224 -9.40 0.92 29.49
N SER A 225 -9.00 -0.18 28.84
CA SER A 225 -9.31 -1.54 29.32
C SER A 225 -8.59 -1.88 30.62
N ILE A 226 -7.34 -1.43 30.78
CA ILE A 226 -6.55 -1.62 32.01
C ILE A 226 -7.20 -0.84 33.16
N GLU A 227 -7.58 0.42 32.94
CA GLU A 227 -8.29 1.21 33.95
C GLU A 227 -9.63 0.57 34.34
N ALA A 228 -10.46 0.21 33.35
CA ALA A 228 -11.76 -0.41 33.57
C ALA A 228 -11.66 -1.73 34.38
N ALA A 229 -10.57 -2.49 34.20
CA ALA A 229 -10.32 -3.73 34.92
C ALA A 229 -9.54 -3.57 36.23
N LYS A 230 -9.26 -2.32 36.65
CA LYS A 230 -8.38 -2.00 37.78
C LYS A 230 -7.07 -2.79 37.70
N GLY A 231 -6.44 -2.70 36.54
CA GLY A 231 -5.22 -3.41 36.18
C GLY A 231 -3.94 -2.67 36.60
N SER A 232 -2.88 -3.44 36.81
CA SER A 232 -1.59 -2.95 37.29
C SER A 232 -0.73 -2.33 36.18
N LEU A 233 -0.07 -1.22 36.50
CA LEU A 233 1.01 -0.64 35.67
C LEU A 233 2.39 -1.26 35.91
N SER A 234 2.54 -2.19 36.86
CA SER A 234 3.82 -2.87 37.12
C SER A 234 4.45 -3.52 35.86
N PRO A 235 3.68 -4.16 34.96
CA PRO A 235 4.22 -4.72 33.71
C PRO A 235 4.76 -3.69 32.71
N PHE A 236 4.46 -2.40 32.90
CA PHE A 236 4.83 -1.31 31.98
C PHE A 236 6.02 -0.50 32.52
N ARG A 237 6.63 -0.91 33.65
CA ARG A 237 7.73 -0.17 34.27
C ARG A 237 8.94 -0.11 33.35
N GLU A 238 9.54 1.07 33.26
CA GLU A 238 10.72 1.32 32.43
C GLU A 238 11.87 0.35 32.76
N GLY A 239 12.11 0.10 34.06
CA GLY A 239 13.12 -0.86 34.50
C GLY A 239 12.89 -2.28 34.01
N LEU A 240 11.62 -2.72 33.89
CA LEU A 240 11.28 -4.03 33.33
C LEU A 240 11.53 -4.06 31.82
N MET A 241 11.16 -2.99 31.10
CA MET A 241 11.40 -2.88 29.66
C MET A 241 12.89 -2.88 29.31
N ARG A 242 13.74 -2.32 30.18
CA ARG A 242 15.20 -2.38 30.01
C ARG A 242 15.78 -3.79 30.11
N LEU A 243 15.13 -4.73 30.80
CA LEU A 243 15.58 -6.13 30.88
C LEU A 243 15.34 -6.91 29.58
N ARG A 244 14.39 -6.45 28.74
CA ARG A 244 14.11 -7.02 27.42
C ARG A 244 13.82 -5.89 26.42
N PRO A 245 14.87 -5.26 25.85
CA PRO A 245 14.78 -3.94 25.21
C PRO A 245 14.28 -3.99 23.75
N HIS A 246 13.14 -4.65 23.50
CA HIS A 246 12.45 -4.49 22.22
C HIS A 246 11.86 -3.08 22.13
N ARG A 247 12.18 -2.37 21.04
CA ARG A 247 11.81 -0.96 20.85
C ARG A 247 10.31 -0.75 20.98
N GLY A 248 9.50 -1.54 20.28
CA GLY A 248 8.05 -1.39 20.31
C GLY A 248 7.46 -1.62 21.70
N ALA A 249 8.05 -2.49 22.51
CA ALA A 249 7.58 -2.76 23.87
C ALA A 249 7.87 -1.59 24.82
N GLY A 250 9.04 -0.96 24.67
CA GLY A 250 9.37 0.31 25.33
C GLY A 250 8.39 1.42 24.95
N GLU A 251 8.22 1.66 23.65
CA GLU A 251 7.30 2.70 23.13
C GLU A 251 5.85 2.49 23.61
N THR A 252 5.35 1.25 23.57
CA THR A 252 4.01 0.90 24.08
C THR A 252 3.91 1.18 25.57
N SER A 253 4.91 0.77 26.34
CA SER A 253 4.92 0.98 27.79
C SER A 253 4.92 2.46 28.16
N ASP A 254 5.72 3.25 27.45
CA ASP A 254 5.82 4.68 27.66
C ASP A 254 4.50 5.39 27.30
N ASN A 255 3.81 4.96 26.24
CA ASN A 255 2.50 5.48 25.89
C ASN A 255 1.46 5.19 26.97
N VAL A 256 1.36 3.93 27.42
CA VAL A 256 0.38 3.53 28.44
C VAL A 256 0.64 4.26 29.76
N ARG A 257 1.90 4.35 30.21
CA ARG A 257 2.25 5.11 31.43
C ARG A 257 1.89 6.59 31.32
N ARG A 258 2.10 7.21 30.16
CA ARG A 258 1.72 8.61 29.93
C ARG A 258 0.20 8.80 29.94
N LEU A 259 -0.55 7.90 29.30
CA LEU A 259 -2.01 7.96 29.24
C LEU A 259 -2.66 7.79 30.61
N MET A 260 -2.03 7.02 31.51
CA MET A 260 -2.55 6.70 32.83
C MET A 260 -1.91 7.52 33.96
N ALA A 261 -1.09 8.53 33.66
CA ALA A 261 -0.33 9.28 34.65
C ALA A 261 -1.21 9.96 35.71
N ASP A 262 -2.37 10.48 35.29
CA ASP A 262 -3.34 11.18 36.13
C ASP A 262 -4.58 10.34 36.45
N SER A 263 -4.49 9.01 36.32
CA SER A 263 -5.61 8.11 36.61
C SER A 263 -5.98 8.13 38.10
N GLU A 264 -7.22 8.48 38.41
CA GLU A 264 -7.79 8.35 39.77
C GLU A 264 -8.13 6.89 40.11
N ILE A 265 -8.29 6.03 39.10
CA ILE A 265 -8.64 4.62 39.27
C ILE A 265 -7.43 3.82 39.77
N LEU A 266 -6.23 4.12 39.28
CA LEU A 266 -4.98 3.47 39.72
C LEU A 266 -4.79 3.47 41.25
N PRO A 267 -4.81 4.61 41.96
CA PRO A 267 -4.66 4.62 43.41
C PRO A 267 -5.84 3.97 44.14
N SER A 268 -7.04 3.95 43.55
CA SER A 268 -8.25 3.39 44.20
C SER A 268 -8.14 1.90 44.53
N HIS A 269 -7.26 1.17 43.83
CA HIS A 269 -7.06 -0.27 44.01
C HIS A 269 -5.61 -0.64 44.39
N ALA A 270 -4.86 0.31 44.95
CA ALA A 270 -3.48 0.10 45.37
C ALA A 270 -3.30 -1.06 46.37
N ASN A 271 -4.34 -1.35 47.16
CA ASN A 271 -4.38 -2.42 48.17
C ASN A 271 -5.18 -3.66 47.72
N CYS A 272 -5.44 -3.83 46.41
CA CYS A 272 -6.18 -5.01 45.94
C CYS A 272 -5.38 -6.31 46.16
N THR A 273 -6.10 -7.43 46.34
CA THR A 273 -5.49 -8.76 46.57
C THR A 273 -4.99 -9.43 45.30
N LYS A 274 -5.24 -8.83 44.13
CA LYS A 274 -4.87 -9.38 42.83
C LYS A 274 -3.34 -9.34 42.66
N VAL A 275 -2.72 -10.51 42.58
CA VAL A 275 -1.26 -10.64 42.42
C VAL A 275 -0.82 -10.37 40.97
N GLN A 276 -1.61 -10.80 39.99
CA GLN A 276 -1.31 -10.62 38.57
C GLN A 276 -2.57 -10.41 37.75
N ASP A 277 -2.47 -9.57 36.72
CA ASP A 277 -3.50 -9.46 35.69
C ASP A 277 -3.39 -10.57 34.63
N PRO A 278 -4.52 -10.89 33.96
CA PRO A 278 -4.52 -11.73 32.76
C PRO A 278 -3.58 -11.20 31.67
N TYR A 279 -3.12 -12.09 30.80
CA TYR A 279 -2.16 -11.74 29.74
C TYR A 279 -2.67 -10.69 28.75
N CYS A 280 -3.98 -10.59 28.50
CA CYS A 280 -4.53 -9.56 27.61
C CYS A 280 -4.31 -8.11 28.11
N LEU A 281 -4.01 -7.94 29.40
CA LEU A 281 -3.57 -6.68 30.02
C LEU A 281 -2.05 -6.67 30.24
N ARG A 282 -1.54 -7.69 30.95
CA ARG A 282 -0.14 -7.74 31.37
C ARG A 282 0.87 -7.86 30.23
N CYS A 283 0.48 -8.51 29.13
CA CYS A 283 1.34 -8.70 27.97
C CYS A 283 1.13 -7.64 26.89
N VAL A 284 0.36 -6.56 27.16
CA VAL A 284 0.20 -5.43 26.22
C VAL A 284 1.55 -4.90 25.73
N PRO A 285 2.58 -4.64 26.57
CA PRO A 285 3.89 -4.20 26.10
C PRO A 285 4.49 -5.13 25.06
N ALA A 286 4.45 -6.45 25.31
CA ALA A 286 5.06 -7.44 24.44
C ALA A 286 4.29 -7.59 23.12
N VAL A 287 2.97 -7.74 23.18
CA VAL A 287 2.14 -8.01 21.99
C VAL A 287 2.00 -6.76 21.14
N HIS A 288 1.64 -5.62 21.73
CA HIS A 288 1.54 -4.38 20.96
C HIS A 288 2.92 -3.94 20.46
N GLY A 289 3.96 -4.15 21.26
CA GLY A 289 5.33 -3.83 20.87
C GLY A 289 5.81 -4.63 19.66
N ALA A 290 5.56 -5.94 19.63
CA ALA A 290 5.87 -6.77 18.47
C ALA A 290 5.14 -6.28 17.20
N CYS A 291 3.86 -5.93 17.31
CA CYS A 291 3.08 -5.41 16.19
C CYS A 291 3.61 -4.04 15.71
N ARG A 292 4.09 -3.18 16.61
CA ARG A 292 4.74 -1.90 16.25
C ARG A 292 6.04 -2.12 15.50
N ASP A 293 6.85 -3.07 15.95
CA ASP A 293 8.13 -3.35 15.30
C ASP A 293 7.92 -4.00 13.92
N ALA A 294 6.89 -4.84 13.76
CA ALA A 294 6.45 -5.33 12.46
C ALA A 294 6.01 -4.19 11.52
N LEU A 295 5.13 -3.31 12.00
CA LEU A 295 4.68 -2.14 11.24
C LEU A 295 5.85 -1.22 10.84
N ARG A 296 6.84 -1.06 11.71
CA ARG A 296 8.02 -0.24 11.43
C ARG A 296 8.82 -0.80 10.25
N HIS A 297 9.11 -2.09 10.27
CA HIS A 297 9.77 -2.77 9.15
C HIS A 297 8.99 -2.60 7.84
N VAL A 298 7.66 -2.73 7.88
CA VAL A 298 6.82 -2.55 6.71
C VAL A 298 6.89 -1.11 6.19
N CYS A 299 6.83 -0.12 7.07
CA CYS A 299 7.01 1.28 6.68
C CYS A 299 8.37 1.50 5.99
N ASP A 300 9.45 0.92 6.53
CA ASP A 300 10.79 1.06 5.93
C ASP A 300 10.82 0.48 4.51
N VAL A 301 10.22 -0.70 4.29
CA VAL A 301 10.14 -1.33 2.96
C VAL A 301 9.27 -0.53 2.00
N VAL A 302 8.12 -0.03 2.46
CA VAL A 302 7.25 0.83 1.65
C VAL A 302 7.96 2.12 1.26
N GLU A 303 8.69 2.77 2.17
CA GLU A 303 9.41 4.02 1.86
C GLU A 303 10.56 3.83 0.87
N VAL A 304 11.21 2.67 0.87
CA VAL A 304 12.15 2.29 -0.20
C VAL A 304 11.39 2.18 -1.53
N GLU A 305 10.33 1.38 -1.58
CA GLU A 305 9.58 1.11 -2.80
C GLU A 305 8.92 2.38 -3.39
N LEU A 306 8.46 3.31 -2.55
CA LEU A 306 7.95 4.64 -2.96
C LEU A 306 8.93 5.39 -3.89
N ASN A 307 10.22 5.15 -3.72
CA ASN A 307 11.31 5.87 -4.38
C ASN A 307 12.14 4.96 -5.32
N SER A 308 11.68 3.74 -5.57
CA SER A 308 12.35 2.77 -6.45
C SER A 308 11.94 2.94 -7.91
N VAL A 309 12.86 2.60 -8.81
CA VAL A 309 12.53 2.31 -10.22
C VAL A 309 12.05 0.87 -10.29
N THR A 310 10.84 0.65 -10.78
CA THR A 310 10.22 -0.69 -10.85
C THR A 310 9.90 -1.10 -12.29
N ASP A 311 10.58 -0.51 -13.28
CA ASP A 311 10.37 -0.74 -14.72
C ASP A 311 11.39 -1.75 -15.27
N ASN A 312 11.15 -2.25 -16.48
CA ASN A 312 12.09 -3.04 -17.26
C ASN A 312 11.81 -2.91 -18.78
N PRO A 313 12.85 -2.78 -19.63
CA PRO A 313 14.25 -2.54 -19.27
C PRO A 313 14.46 -1.11 -18.78
N VAL A 314 15.61 -0.85 -18.17
CA VAL A 314 15.98 0.45 -17.61
C VAL A 314 17.34 0.91 -18.12
N ILE A 315 17.54 2.22 -18.19
CA ILE A 315 18.83 2.82 -18.53
C ILE A 315 19.69 2.86 -17.27
N VAL A 316 20.88 2.25 -17.32
CA VAL A 316 21.86 2.24 -16.25
C VAL A 316 23.23 2.49 -16.87
N ASP A 317 23.94 3.51 -16.39
CA ASP A 317 25.28 3.89 -16.87
C ASP A 317 25.39 4.08 -18.40
N GLY A 318 24.28 4.46 -19.04
CA GLY A 318 24.18 4.67 -20.49
C GLY A 318 23.84 3.40 -21.29
N ASP A 319 23.66 2.26 -20.64
CA ASP A 319 23.24 1.00 -21.27
C ASP A 319 21.77 0.70 -20.97
N VAL A 320 21.09 0.03 -21.90
CA VAL A 320 19.73 -0.48 -21.66
C VAL A 320 19.79 -1.89 -21.09
N VAL A 321 19.51 -2.01 -19.80
CA VAL A 321 19.64 -3.24 -19.03
C VAL A 321 18.28 -3.86 -18.77
N SER A 322 18.15 -5.16 -19.07
CA SER A 322 16.99 -5.96 -18.67
C SER A 322 17.23 -6.58 -17.29
N GLY A 323 16.34 -6.31 -16.33
CA GLY A 323 16.36 -6.84 -14.97
C GLY A 323 14.96 -7.20 -14.46
N GLY A 324 14.86 -7.45 -13.15
CA GLY A 324 13.62 -7.87 -12.48
C GLY A 324 13.07 -6.87 -11.47
N LEU A 325 13.34 -5.57 -11.65
CA LEU A 325 12.96 -4.51 -10.69
C LEU A 325 11.44 -4.37 -10.49
N PHE A 326 10.65 -4.97 -11.37
CA PHE A 326 9.19 -5.00 -11.31
C PHE A 326 8.62 -6.04 -10.34
N HIS A 327 9.44 -6.97 -9.83
CA HIS A 327 8.94 -8.12 -9.06
C HIS A 327 8.59 -7.69 -7.63
N GLY A 328 7.33 -7.84 -7.25
CA GLY A 328 6.79 -7.28 -6.02
C GLY A 328 7.05 -8.09 -4.74
N GLU A 329 8.11 -8.89 -4.67
CA GLU A 329 8.29 -9.88 -3.58
C GLU A 329 8.48 -9.20 -2.21
N SER A 330 9.28 -8.14 -2.18
CA SER A 330 9.55 -7.36 -0.96
C SER A 330 8.26 -6.79 -0.36
N LEU A 331 7.35 -6.29 -1.20
CA LEU A 331 6.05 -5.82 -0.76
C LEU A 331 5.14 -6.98 -0.33
N ALA A 332 5.06 -8.06 -1.12
CA ALA A 332 4.19 -9.19 -0.82
C ALA A 332 4.49 -9.80 0.56
N MET A 333 5.76 -10.15 0.82
CA MET A 333 6.18 -10.75 2.09
C MET A 333 5.94 -9.80 3.28
N THR A 334 6.19 -8.51 3.11
CA THR A 334 6.00 -7.54 4.20
C THR A 334 4.54 -7.27 4.48
N MET A 335 3.67 -7.28 3.47
CA MET A 335 2.23 -7.14 3.66
C MET A 335 1.61 -8.37 4.33
N ASP A 336 2.07 -9.58 4.02
CA ASP A 336 1.69 -10.80 4.76
C ASP A 336 2.15 -10.73 6.22
N TYR A 337 3.38 -10.24 6.46
CA TYR A 337 3.89 -9.99 7.80
C TYR A 337 3.04 -8.97 8.57
N LEU A 338 2.62 -7.89 7.91
CA LEU A 338 1.74 -6.89 8.51
C LEU A 338 0.36 -7.47 8.83
N ALA A 339 -0.22 -8.28 7.95
CA ALA A 339 -1.52 -8.92 8.18
C ALA A 339 -1.53 -9.75 9.48
N MET A 340 -0.46 -10.49 9.74
CA MET A 340 -0.28 -11.23 11.01
C MET A 340 -0.20 -10.27 12.21
N ALA A 341 0.59 -9.20 12.13
CA ALA A 341 0.72 -8.23 13.21
C ALA A 341 -0.62 -7.51 13.52
N LEU A 342 -1.36 -7.08 12.50
CA LEU A 342 -2.66 -6.44 12.68
C LEU A 342 -3.68 -7.40 13.31
N THR A 343 -3.62 -8.69 12.93
CA THR A 343 -4.46 -9.74 13.51
C THR A 343 -4.15 -9.98 14.99
N GLU A 344 -2.89 -9.88 15.41
CA GLU A 344 -2.52 -10.00 16.82
C GLU A 344 -3.05 -8.84 17.68
N TRP A 345 -3.06 -7.61 17.15
CA TRP A 345 -3.77 -6.50 17.80
C TRP A 345 -5.27 -6.78 17.95
N ALA A 346 -5.92 -7.32 16.91
CA ALA A 346 -7.33 -7.68 16.96
C ALA A 346 -7.59 -8.78 18.01
N ASN A 347 -6.77 -9.83 18.03
CA ASN A 347 -6.84 -10.94 19.00
C ASN A 347 -6.75 -10.44 20.44
N ILE A 348 -5.69 -9.70 20.79
CA ILE A 348 -5.50 -9.27 22.18
C ILE A 348 -6.59 -8.27 22.62
N SER A 349 -7.08 -7.43 21.69
CA SER A 349 -8.18 -6.51 21.96
C SER A 349 -9.48 -7.25 22.28
N GLU A 350 -9.83 -8.27 21.50
CA GLU A 350 -11.01 -9.09 21.76
C GLU A 350 -10.87 -9.88 23.08
N ARG A 351 -9.67 -10.37 23.42
CA ARG A 351 -9.44 -11.01 24.73
C ARG A 351 -9.62 -10.05 25.91
N ARG A 352 -9.36 -8.74 25.73
CA ARG A 352 -9.70 -7.72 26.74
C ARG A 352 -11.20 -7.51 26.85
N LEU A 353 -11.90 -7.41 25.72
CA LEU A 353 -13.37 -7.33 25.70
C LEU A 353 -14.00 -8.52 26.43
N TYR A 354 -13.60 -9.74 26.10
CA TYR A 354 -14.10 -10.95 26.74
C TYR A 354 -13.86 -10.95 28.26
N MET A 355 -12.66 -10.55 28.69
CA MET A 355 -12.31 -10.47 30.10
C MET A 355 -13.19 -9.47 30.86
N LEU A 356 -13.46 -8.29 30.30
CA LEU A 356 -14.31 -7.27 30.92
C LEU A 356 -15.77 -7.73 31.09
N LEU A 357 -16.25 -8.67 30.27
CA LEU A 357 -17.63 -9.17 30.39
C LEU A 357 -17.86 -10.04 31.63
N PHE A 358 -16.82 -10.60 32.25
CA PHE A 358 -17.00 -11.34 33.50
C PHE A 358 -17.46 -10.44 34.65
N GLY A 359 -17.02 -9.18 34.65
CA GLY A 359 -17.21 -8.28 35.77
C GLY A 359 -16.41 -8.68 37.01
N ASP A 360 -16.65 -7.95 38.10
CA ASP A 360 -16.22 -8.23 39.46
C ASP A 360 -17.26 -7.69 40.46
N GLU A 361 -16.87 -7.46 41.72
CA GLU A 361 -17.79 -6.92 42.74
C GLU A 361 -18.31 -5.50 42.41
N GLU A 362 -17.55 -4.71 41.65
CA GLU A 362 -17.89 -3.33 41.31
C GLU A 362 -18.26 -3.15 39.83
N LEU A 363 -17.65 -3.94 38.94
CA LEU A 363 -17.96 -3.98 37.52
C LEU A 363 -19.03 -5.06 37.28
N PRO A 364 -20.27 -4.69 36.91
CA PRO A 364 -21.31 -5.70 36.74
C PRO A 364 -20.99 -6.67 35.59
N ALA A 365 -21.36 -7.94 35.76
CA ALA A 365 -21.27 -8.93 34.70
C ALA A 365 -21.99 -8.45 33.43
N LEU A 366 -21.42 -8.75 32.26
CA LEU A 366 -21.89 -8.29 30.95
C LEU A 366 -21.98 -6.76 30.81
N LEU A 367 -21.34 -6.02 31.72
CA LEU A 367 -21.33 -4.56 31.81
C LEU A 367 -22.73 -3.94 31.98
N LEU A 368 -23.63 -4.64 32.68
CA LEU A 368 -25.00 -4.18 32.95
C LEU A 368 -25.49 -4.66 34.32
N ARG A 369 -26.11 -3.78 35.12
CA ARG A 369 -26.62 -4.15 36.45
C ARG A 369 -27.84 -5.08 36.39
N ASP A 370 -28.79 -4.79 35.50
CA ASP A 370 -30.06 -5.53 35.39
C ASP A 370 -29.98 -6.67 34.36
N THR A 371 -29.13 -7.67 34.62
CA THR A 371 -29.01 -8.88 33.79
C THR A 371 -30.13 -9.89 34.06
N GLY A 372 -30.43 -10.74 33.07
CA GLY A 372 -31.50 -11.75 33.14
C GLY A 372 -32.67 -11.41 32.22
N LEU A 373 -33.19 -10.18 32.30
CA LEU A 373 -34.09 -9.64 31.27
C LEU A 373 -33.31 -9.03 30.09
N ASN A 374 -32.14 -8.47 30.38
CA ASN A 374 -31.27 -7.83 29.39
C ASN A 374 -29.98 -8.65 29.20
N SER A 375 -29.44 -8.64 27.98
CA SER A 375 -28.21 -9.37 27.62
C SER A 375 -26.92 -8.54 27.72
N GLY A 376 -27.01 -7.25 28.08
CA GLY A 376 -25.85 -6.36 28.16
C GLY A 376 -24.97 -6.41 26.90
N PHE A 377 -23.66 -6.51 27.08
CA PHE A 377 -22.68 -6.58 25.99
C PHE A 377 -22.37 -8.01 25.52
N MET A 378 -23.14 -9.02 25.94
CA MET A 378 -22.90 -10.42 25.59
C MET A 378 -22.75 -10.63 24.08
N ILE A 379 -23.69 -10.11 23.29
CA ILE A 379 -23.72 -10.35 21.84
C ILE A 379 -22.72 -9.45 21.08
N VAL A 380 -22.28 -8.34 21.68
CA VAL A 380 -21.20 -7.52 21.11
C VAL A 380 -19.92 -8.34 20.98
N GLN A 381 -19.64 -9.20 21.95
CA GLN A 381 -18.47 -10.08 21.89
C GLN A 381 -18.59 -11.16 20.80
N TYR A 382 -19.79 -11.55 20.39
CA TYR A 382 -19.96 -12.49 19.28
C TYR A 382 -19.50 -11.85 17.97
N THR A 383 -19.90 -10.60 17.75
CA THR A 383 -19.43 -9.81 16.60
C THR A 383 -17.92 -9.63 16.63
N ALA A 384 -17.34 -9.25 17.77
CA ALA A 384 -15.88 -9.10 17.89
C ALA A 384 -15.14 -10.42 17.59
N ALA A 385 -15.60 -11.54 18.16
CA ALA A 385 -15.00 -12.85 17.92
C ALA A 385 -15.12 -13.28 16.45
N SER A 386 -16.26 -13.00 15.80
CA SER A 386 -16.46 -13.27 14.37
C SER A 386 -15.50 -12.47 13.49
N LEU A 387 -15.34 -11.16 13.76
CA LEU A 387 -14.41 -10.30 13.02
C LEU A 387 -12.95 -10.74 13.20
N VAL A 388 -12.55 -11.07 14.42
CA VAL A 388 -11.21 -11.61 14.70
C VAL A 388 -10.98 -12.94 13.98
N ASN A 389 -12.00 -13.79 13.87
CA ASN A 389 -11.90 -15.02 13.10
C ASN A 389 -11.67 -14.76 11.60
N ALA A 390 -12.36 -13.76 11.04
CA ALA A 390 -12.12 -13.35 9.65
C ALA A 390 -10.70 -12.83 9.43
N CYS A 391 -10.13 -12.06 10.38
CA CYS A 391 -8.73 -11.64 10.33
C CYS A 391 -7.76 -12.84 10.28
N LYS A 392 -7.99 -13.87 11.11
CA LYS A 392 -7.16 -15.09 11.12
C LYS A 392 -7.19 -15.81 9.78
N THR A 393 -8.36 -15.95 9.16
CA THR A 393 -8.47 -16.58 7.84
C THR A 393 -7.75 -15.77 6.76
N ALA A 394 -7.67 -14.44 6.91
CA ALA A 394 -6.95 -13.57 6.00
C ALA A 394 -5.42 -13.59 6.17
N CYS A 395 -4.88 -14.29 7.19
CA CYS A 395 -3.43 -14.39 7.43
C CYS A 395 -2.75 -15.53 6.68
N MET A 396 -3.45 -16.27 5.80
CA MET A 396 -2.77 -17.20 4.90
C MET A 396 -1.89 -16.35 3.95
N PRO A 397 -0.56 -16.49 3.99
CA PRO A 397 0.31 -15.64 3.18
C PRO A 397 0.05 -15.89 1.70
N ALA A 398 -0.19 -14.84 0.93
CA ALA A 398 -0.32 -14.93 -0.51
C ALA A 398 1.06 -15.07 -1.17
N SER A 399 2.11 -14.51 -0.56
CA SER A 399 3.46 -14.47 -1.11
C SER A 399 4.17 -15.83 -1.15
N VAL A 400 3.59 -16.88 -0.55
CA VAL A 400 4.14 -18.24 -0.62
C VAL A 400 3.54 -19.06 -1.77
N ASP A 401 2.59 -18.48 -2.51
CA ASP A 401 2.01 -19.08 -3.70
C ASP A 401 2.59 -18.44 -4.97
N SER A 402 2.71 -19.24 -6.02
CA SER A 402 3.21 -18.79 -7.32
C SER A 402 2.71 -19.75 -8.41
N ILE A 403 2.15 -19.18 -9.48
CA ILE A 403 1.64 -19.93 -10.63
C ILE A 403 2.37 -19.45 -11.89
N PRO A 404 3.15 -20.34 -12.55
CA PRO A 404 3.83 -19.99 -13.80
C PRO A 404 2.84 -19.54 -14.89
N SER A 405 3.09 -18.38 -15.48
CA SER A 405 2.37 -17.81 -16.62
C SER A 405 3.27 -17.73 -17.85
N SER A 406 2.72 -17.23 -18.97
CA SER A 406 3.48 -16.95 -20.19
C SER A 406 4.32 -18.13 -20.73
N LEU A 407 3.83 -19.36 -20.54
CA LEU A 407 4.49 -20.62 -20.91
C LEU A 407 5.87 -20.82 -20.24
N GLY A 408 6.00 -20.41 -18.98
CA GLY A 408 7.21 -20.58 -18.18
C GLY A 408 8.24 -19.46 -18.34
N GLN A 409 7.88 -18.37 -19.05
CA GLN A 409 8.71 -17.17 -19.08
C GLN A 409 8.55 -16.31 -17.82
N GLU A 410 7.35 -16.34 -17.22
CA GLU A 410 7.03 -15.76 -15.92
C GLU A 410 6.77 -16.95 -14.98
N ASP A 411 7.84 -17.59 -14.53
CA ASP A 411 7.81 -18.84 -13.77
C ASP A 411 7.75 -18.64 -12.25
N HIS A 412 8.00 -17.42 -11.78
CA HIS A 412 7.86 -17.01 -10.39
C HIS A 412 7.17 -15.63 -10.30
N VAL A 413 6.21 -15.50 -9.38
CA VAL A 413 5.41 -14.29 -9.19
C VAL A 413 5.17 -14.06 -7.69
N SER A 414 4.93 -12.81 -7.27
CA SER A 414 4.82 -12.49 -5.83
C SER A 414 3.42 -12.59 -5.23
N MET A 415 2.37 -12.58 -6.08
CA MET A 415 0.98 -12.46 -5.64
C MET A 415 0.72 -11.26 -4.71
N GLY A 416 1.48 -10.17 -4.86
CA GLY A 416 1.47 -9.04 -3.92
C GLY A 416 0.30 -8.06 -4.00
N ALA A 417 -0.55 -8.14 -5.03
CA ALA A 417 -1.54 -7.12 -5.39
C ALA A 417 -2.97 -7.32 -4.83
#